data_AF-J9DVP6-F1
#
_entry.id   AF-J9DVP6-F1
#
_cell.length_a   1.000
_cell.length_b   1.000
_cell.length_c   1.000
_cell.angle_alpha   90.00
_cell.angle_beta   90.00
_cell.angle_gamma   90.00
#
_symmetry.space_group_name_H-M   'P 1'
#
loop_
_entity.id
_entity.type
_entity.pdbx_description
1 polymer ?
#
loop_
_entity_poly.entity_id
_entity_poly.type
_entity_poly.pdbx_seq_one_letter_code
_entity_poly.pdbx_strand_id
1 'polypeptide(L)'
;MPIEDQIEVFAPLQPEYHHKVIFTTNVGETSITIPGVRYIVDCGLAKVKKFDAISRKNVLEMGLISKSAAEQRAGRAGRTAPGICYRLYSKEQYEEMESRNVPEILFTNLDEAVLHMIAAGVTDPAEFDFVEKPNSSVLMHSKALLRHDF
;
A
#
# COMPACT_ATOMS: atom_id res chain seq x y z
N MET A 1 -3.55 8.99 -13.96
CA MET A 1 -3.51 8.36 -15.29
C MET A 1 -4.96 8.10 -15.70
N PRO A 2 -5.40 8.62 -16.86
CA PRO A 2 -6.70 8.29 -17.46
C PRO A 2 -6.99 6.79 -17.48
N ILE A 3 -8.27 6.41 -17.56
CA ILE A 3 -8.68 4.99 -17.57
C ILE A 3 -8.27 4.34 -18.89
N GLU A 4 -8.36 5.08 -19.98
CA GLU A 4 -8.00 4.64 -21.32
C GLU A 4 -6.55 4.16 -21.36
N ASP A 5 -5.63 4.94 -20.79
CA ASP A 5 -4.21 4.61 -20.67
C ASP A 5 -3.96 3.39 -19.76
N GLN A 6 -4.79 3.19 -18.73
CA GLN A 6 -4.68 2.03 -17.84
C GLN A 6 -5.07 0.72 -18.56
N ILE A 7 -5.96 0.77 -19.55
CA ILE A 7 -6.40 -0.40 -20.30
C ILE A 7 -5.33 -0.86 -21.29
N GLU A 8 -4.57 0.07 -21.87
CA GLU A 8 -3.54 -0.21 -22.87
C GLU A 8 -2.49 -1.22 -22.37
N VAL A 9 -2.18 -1.20 -21.08
CA VAL A 9 -1.20 -2.11 -20.48
C VAL A 9 -1.56 -3.59 -20.69
N PHE A 10 -2.85 -3.91 -20.83
CA PHE A 10 -3.36 -5.27 -21.03
C PHE A 10 -3.41 -5.71 -22.50
N ALA A 11 -3.24 -4.79 -23.46
CA ALA A 11 -3.22 -5.14 -24.88
C ALA A 11 -2.08 -6.14 -25.18
N PRO A 12 -2.18 -7.00 -26.21
CA PRO A 12 -1.05 -7.84 -26.61
C PRO A 12 0.14 -6.98 -27.07
N LEU A 13 1.35 -7.54 -27.02
CA LEU A 13 2.54 -6.90 -27.58
C LEU A 13 2.37 -6.74 -29.11
N GLN A 14 2.55 -5.52 -29.62
CA GLN A 14 2.45 -5.27 -31.06
C GLN A 14 3.63 -5.93 -31.81
N PRO A 15 3.42 -6.47 -33.02
CA PRO A 15 4.44 -7.25 -33.75
C PRO A 15 5.77 -6.54 -34.01
N GLU A 16 5.76 -5.21 -34.11
CA GLU A 16 6.95 -4.37 -34.33
C GLU A 16 7.87 -4.27 -33.11
N TYR A 17 7.41 -4.67 -31.92
CA TYR A 17 8.17 -4.58 -30.68
C TYR A 17 8.55 -5.96 -30.15
N HIS A 18 9.78 -6.06 -29.63
CA HIS A 18 10.28 -7.29 -29.01
C HIS A 18 9.90 -7.40 -27.52
N HIS A 19 9.68 -6.27 -26.84
CA HIS A 19 9.44 -6.23 -25.40
C HIS A 19 8.39 -5.18 -25.05
N LYS A 20 7.54 -5.50 -24.06
CA LYS A 20 6.71 -4.52 -23.35
C LYS A 20 7.40 -4.17 -22.04
N VAL A 21 7.57 -2.88 -21.77
CA VAL A 21 8.10 -2.37 -20.50
C VAL A 21 7.00 -1.59 -19.79
N ILE A 22 6.79 -1.92 -18.52
CA ILE A 22 5.69 -1.35 -17.72
C ILE A 22 6.30 -0.68 -16.50
N PHE A 23 6.06 0.63 -16.38
CA PHE A 23 6.38 1.38 -15.18
C PHE A 23 5.16 1.38 -14.26
N THR A 24 5.35 1.00 -13.01
CA THR A 24 4.27 0.94 -12.03
C THR A 24 4.75 1.37 -10.66
N THR A 25 3.80 1.75 -9.81
CA THR A 25 4.04 1.98 -8.38
C THR A 25 3.78 0.69 -7.60
N ASN A 26 3.68 0.77 -6.29
CA ASN A 26 3.19 -0.32 -5.44
C ASN A 26 1.78 -0.83 -5.83
N VAL A 27 1.04 -0.16 -6.73
CA VAL A 27 -0.20 -0.70 -7.33
C VAL A 27 0.04 -2.00 -8.11
N GLY A 28 1.21 -2.15 -8.76
CA GLY A 28 1.58 -3.38 -9.46
C GLY A 28 1.84 -4.58 -8.53
N GLU A 29 2.03 -4.33 -7.23
CA GLU A 29 2.28 -5.37 -6.23
C GLU A 29 1.04 -6.19 -5.91
N THR A 30 -0.13 -5.56 -5.81
CA THR A 30 -1.37 -6.18 -5.30
C THR A 30 -2.50 -6.17 -6.32
N SER A 31 -2.78 -5.02 -6.93
CA SER A 31 -4.07 -4.73 -7.57
C SER A 31 -4.18 -5.11 -9.05
N ILE A 32 -3.06 -5.41 -9.72
CA ILE A 32 -3.05 -5.64 -11.17
C ILE A 32 -2.30 -6.93 -11.53
N THR A 33 -2.88 -7.71 -12.45
CA THR A 33 -2.22 -8.87 -13.03
C THR A 33 -2.08 -8.65 -14.53
N ILE A 34 -0.85 -8.45 -14.98
CA ILE A 34 -0.53 -8.24 -16.40
C ILE A 34 0.05 -9.55 -16.94
N PRO A 35 -0.58 -10.17 -17.95
CA PRO A 35 -0.09 -11.42 -18.51
C PRO A 35 1.27 -11.24 -19.19
N GLY A 36 2.11 -12.28 -19.15
CA GLY A 36 3.41 -12.28 -19.83
C GLY A 36 4.53 -11.51 -19.15
N VAL A 37 4.32 -10.97 -17.94
CA VAL A 37 5.40 -10.38 -17.15
C VAL A 37 6.35 -11.49 -16.66
N ARG A 38 7.61 -11.42 -17.11
CA ARG A 38 8.68 -12.38 -16.76
C ARG A 38 9.84 -11.75 -16.01
N TYR A 39 9.94 -10.43 -16.04
CA TYR A 39 11.05 -9.69 -15.46
C TYR A 39 10.49 -8.58 -14.58
N ILE A 40 10.98 -8.53 -13.35
CA ILE A 40 10.69 -7.45 -12.40
C ILE A 40 11.99 -6.72 -12.10
N VAL A 41 11.95 -5.40 -12.12
CA VAL A 41 13.02 -4.54 -11.64
C VAL A 41 12.47 -3.80 -10.43
N ASP A 42 12.91 -4.20 -9.24
CA ASP A 42 12.39 -3.68 -7.97
C ASP A 42 13.39 -2.70 -7.35
N CYS A 43 12.96 -1.44 -7.19
CA CYS A 43 13.75 -0.40 -6.55
C CYS A 43 13.76 -0.50 -5.01
N GLY A 44 12.92 -1.35 -4.42
CA GLY A 44 12.85 -1.51 -2.95
C GLY A 44 12.20 -0.34 -2.23
N LEU A 45 11.58 0.60 -2.96
CA LEU A 45 10.96 1.80 -2.43
C LEU A 45 9.45 1.85 -2.72
N ALA A 46 8.73 2.54 -1.85
CA ALA A 46 7.34 2.94 -2.06
C ALA A 46 7.07 4.29 -1.41
N LYS A 47 6.09 5.03 -1.97
CA LYS A 47 5.47 6.15 -1.26
C LYS A 47 4.23 5.63 -0.55
N VAL A 48 4.15 5.86 0.75
CA VAL A 48 3.01 5.45 1.58
C VAL A 48 2.37 6.70 2.16
N LYS A 49 1.03 6.74 2.12
CA LYS A 49 0.25 7.81 2.74
C LYS A 49 0.20 7.53 4.24
N LYS A 50 0.64 8.49 5.04
CA LYS A 50 0.54 8.47 6.50
C LYS A 50 -0.23 9.69 6.98
N PHE A 51 -0.85 9.57 8.13
CA PHE A 51 -1.52 10.66 8.81
C PHE A 51 -0.65 11.16 9.95
N ASP A 52 -0.24 12.42 9.88
CA ASP A 52 0.39 13.11 10.99
C ASP A 52 -0.69 13.67 11.92
N ALA A 53 -0.82 13.04 13.09
CA ALA A 53 -1.81 13.42 14.10
C ALA A 53 -1.57 14.82 14.68
N ILE A 54 -0.34 15.32 14.68
CA ILE A 54 0.01 16.66 15.22
C ILE A 54 -0.42 17.74 14.23
N SER A 55 -0.01 17.63 12.96
CA SER A 55 -0.33 18.63 11.94
C SER A 55 -1.70 18.43 11.27
N ARG A 56 -2.40 17.33 11.59
CA ARG A 56 -3.72 16.93 11.04
C ARG A 56 -3.72 16.82 9.51
N LYS A 57 -2.60 16.36 8.94
CA LYS A 57 -2.43 16.26 7.48
C LYS A 57 -2.03 14.87 7.06
N ASN A 58 -2.50 14.50 5.86
CA ASN A 58 -1.97 13.36 5.15
C ASN A 58 -0.64 13.75 4.53
N VAL A 59 0.41 13.00 4.85
CA VAL A 59 1.74 13.13 4.28
C VAL A 59 2.04 11.92 3.39
N LEU A 60 2.80 12.14 2.33
CA LEU A 60 3.32 11.07 1.48
C LEU A 60 4.80 10.91 1.79
N GLU A 61 5.13 9.82 2.48
CA GLU A 61 6.51 9.50 2.83
C GLU A 61 7.05 8.43 1.89
N MET A 62 8.27 8.64 1.41
CA MET A 62 9.01 7.61 0.69
C MET A 62 9.85 6.81 1.68
N GLY A 63 9.84 5.49 1.56
CA GLY A 63 10.66 4.61 2.40
C GLY A 63 10.92 3.27 1.75
N LEU A 64 11.76 2.48 2.41
CA LEU A 64 11.97 1.07 2.06
C LEU A 64 10.68 0.29 2.23
N ILE A 65 10.47 -0.67 1.34
CA ILE A 65 9.35 -1.62 1.43
C ILE A 65 9.66 -2.71 2.46
N SER A 66 8.64 -3.47 2.87
CA SER A 66 8.88 -4.66 3.70
C SER A 66 9.43 -5.83 2.86
N LYS A 67 10.03 -6.81 3.53
CA LYS A 67 10.43 -8.09 2.93
C LYS A 67 9.23 -8.77 2.26
N SER A 68 8.07 -8.77 2.92
CA SER A 68 6.82 -9.32 2.37
C SER A 68 6.36 -8.61 1.07
N ALA A 69 6.54 -7.30 0.97
CA ALA A 69 6.22 -6.53 -0.24
C ALA A 69 7.20 -6.86 -1.38
N ALA A 70 8.50 -6.94 -1.08
CA ALA A 70 9.52 -7.36 -2.04
C ALA A 70 9.26 -8.77 -2.59
N GLU A 71 8.80 -9.69 -1.75
CA GLU A 71 8.41 -11.05 -2.15
C GLU A 71 7.17 -11.05 -3.04
N GLN A 72 6.15 -10.25 -2.70
CA GLN A 72 4.96 -10.09 -3.55
C GLN A 72 5.31 -9.53 -4.93
N ARG A 73 6.19 -8.52 -5.00
CA ARG A 73 6.70 -7.97 -6.26
C ARG A 73 7.45 -9.01 -7.08
N ALA A 74 8.35 -9.76 -6.46
CA ALA A 74 9.08 -10.84 -7.13
C ALA A 74 8.13 -11.93 -7.68
N GLY A 75 7.09 -12.27 -6.91
CA GLY A 75 6.07 -13.24 -7.30
C GLY A 75 5.29 -12.88 -8.57
N ARG A 76 5.27 -11.59 -8.98
CA ARG A 76 4.64 -11.14 -10.22
C ARG A 76 5.34 -11.65 -11.47
N ALA A 77 6.65 -11.92 -11.42
CA ALA A 77 7.42 -12.47 -12.54
C ALA A 77 7.10 -13.95 -12.83
N GLY A 78 6.52 -14.68 -11.87
CA GLY A 78 6.43 -16.14 -11.89
C GLY A 78 5.04 -16.72 -12.20
N ARG A 79 4.07 -15.90 -12.61
CA ARG A 79 2.67 -16.35 -12.69
C ARG A 79 2.37 -17.28 -13.86
N THR A 80 3.01 -17.06 -15.01
CA THR A 80 2.72 -17.78 -16.27
C THR A 80 3.90 -18.63 -16.77
N ALA A 81 5.11 -18.29 -16.34
CA ALA A 81 6.35 -18.98 -16.68
C ALA A 81 7.41 -18.62 -15.63
N PRO A 82 8.57 -19.33 -15.58
CA PRO A 82 9.70 -18.89 -14.78
C PRO A 82 10.13 -17.48 -15.15
N GLY A 83 10.28 -16.64 -14.12
CA GLY A 83 10.67 -15.25 -14.22
C GLY A 83 11.82 -14.89 -13.28
N ILE A 84 12.36 -13.67 -13.46
CA ILE A 84 13.50 -13.16 -12.72
C ILE A 84 13.13 -11.82 -12.08
N CYS A 85 13.50 -11.63 -10.82
CA CYS A 85 13.38 -10.36 -10.11
C CYS A 85 14.77 -9.78 -9.87
N TYR A 86 15.06 -8.64 -10.48
CA TYR A 86 16.26 -7.84 -10.25
C TYR A 86 15.97 -6.82 -9.15
N ARG A 87 16.68 -6.92 -8.02
CA ARG A 87 16.58 -5.97 -6.91
C ARG A 87 17.67 -4.92 -7.05
N LEU A 88 17.31 -3.64 -7.01
CA LEU A 88 18.23 -2.51 -7.13
C LEU A 88 18.78 -2.04 -5.77
N TYR A 89 18.82 -2.96 -4.80
CA TYR A 89 19.27 -2.73 -3.43
C TYR A 89 20.08 -3.95 -2.96
N SER A 90 20.99 -3.71 -2.02
CA SER A 90 21.90 -4.76 -1.55
C SER A 90 21.19 -5.78 -0.67
N LYS A 91 21.88 -6.90 -0.40
CA LYS A 91 21.38 -7.91 0.52
C LYS A 91 21.25 -7.35 1.94
N GLU A 92 22.20 -6.52 2.35
CA GLU A 92 22.20 -5.86 3.67
C GLU A 92 20.98 -4.95 3.81
N GLN A 93 20.70 -4.12 2.79
CA GLN A 93 19.49 -3.28 2.77
C GLN A 93 18.21 -4.11 2.81
N TYR A 94 18.17 -5.27 2.13
CA TYR A 94 17.05 -6.19 2.23
C TYR A 94 16.89 -6.73 3.65
N GLU A 95 17.99 -7.05 4.34
CA GLU A 95 17.93 -7.59 5.70
C GLU A 95 17.45 -6.56 6.73
N GLU A 96 17.74 -5.28 6.50
CA GLU A 96 17.26 -4.14 7.30
C GLU A 96 15.77 -3.82 7.08
N MET A 97 15.14 -4.34 6.01
CA MET A 97 13.72 -4.14 5.76
C MET A 97 12.86 -4.84 6.82
N GLU A 98 11.76 -4.19 7.19
CA GLU A 98 10.73 -4.78 8.05
C GLU A 98 10.20 -6.08 7.46
N SER A 99 9.91 -7.08 8.32
CA SER A 99 9.44 -8.38 7.85
C SER A 99 8.09 -8.31 7.12
N ARG A 100 7.17 -7.47 7.62
CA ARG A 100 5.82 -7.27 7.11
C ARG A 100 5.48 -5.80 7.02
N ASN A 101 4.51 -5.45 6.18
CA ASN A 101 3.98 -4.09 6.15
C ASN A 101 3.34 -3.74 7.50
N VAL A 102 3.58 -2.52 7.97
CA VAL A 102 2.88 -1.98 9.14
C VAL A 102 1.39 -1.89 8.80
N PRO A 103 0.48 -2.29 9.70
CA PRO A 103 -0.97 -2.19 9.49
C PRO A 103 -1.42 -0.74 9.28
N GLU A 104 -2.22 -0.49 8.24
CA GLU A 104 -2.68 0.85 7.84
C GLU A 104 -3.43 1.59 8.98
N ILE A 105 -4.17 0.83 9.80
CA ILE A 105 -4.95 1.37 10.92
C ILE A 105 -4.09 2.16 11.93
N LEU A 106 -2.78 1.89 11.99
CA LEU A 106 -1.86 2.53 12.93
C LEU A 106 -1.39 3.92 12.47
N PHE A 107 -1.56 4.26 11.19
CA PHE A 107 -1.00 5.49 10.61
C PHE A 107 -1.94 6.17 9.60
N THR A 108 -3.23 5.84 9.60
CA THR A 108 -4.25 6.50 8.76
C THR A 108 -5.15 7.41 9.58
N ASN A 109 -5.93 8.26 8.91
CA ASN A 109 -6.98 9.02 9.58
C ASN A 109 -8.17 8.09 9.88
N LEU A 110 -8.57 8.03 11.15
CA LEU A 110 -9.66 7.16 11.63
C LEU A 110 -11.00 7.88 11.79
N ASP A 111 -11.11 9.18 11.47
CA ASP A 111 -12.31 9.99 11.68
C ASP A 111 -13.57 9.35 11.03
N GLU A 112 -13.47 8.96 9.77
CA GLU A 112 -14.57 8.30 9.02
C GLU A 112 -14.89 6.91 9.57
N ALA A 113 -13.87 6.10 9.88
CA ALA A 113 -14.06 4.77 10.45
C ALA A 113 -14.74 4.84 11.82
N VAL A 114 -14.32 5.78 12.68
CA VAL A 114 -14.90 6.03 14.00
C VAL A 114 -16.36 6.49 13.88
N LEU A 115 -16.68 7.37 12.92
CA LEU A 115 -18.06 7.78 12.65
C LEU A 115 -18.93 6.58 12.29
N HIS A 116 -18.46 5.72 11.39
CA HIS A 116 -19.18 4.50 11.02
C HIS A 116 -19.34 3.52 12.20
N MET A 117 -18.33 3.38 13.06
CA MET A 117 -18.42 2.55 14.27
C MET A 117 -19.51 3.07 15.22
N ILE A 118 -19.55 4.39 15.46
CA ILE A 118 -20.58 5.00 16.32
C ILE A 118 -21.96 4.83 15.71
N ALA A 119 -22.11 5.08 14.40
CA ALA A 119 -23.37 4.88 13.68
C ALA A 119 -23.85 3.41 13.71
N ALA A 120 -22.92 2.46 13.77
CA ALA A 120 -23.20 1.04 13.93
C ALA A 120 -23.49 0.61 15.38
N GLY A 121 -23.48 1.53 16.35
CA GLY A 121 -23.82 1.28 17.75
C GLY A 121 -22.63 1.04 18.69
N VAL A 122 -21.39 1.23 18.23
CA VAL A 122 -20.22 1.18 19.11
C VAL A 122 -20.18 2.43 19.98
N THR A 123 -20.39 2.27 21.28
CA THR A 123 -20.47 3.38 22.25
C THR A 123 -19.11 4.01 22.54
N ASP A 124 -18.06 3.18 22.63
CA ASP A 124 -16.69 3.65 22.77
C ASP A 124 -15.72 2.94 21.81
N PRO A 125 -15.31 3.61 20.72
CA PRO A 125 -14.27 3.11 19.83
C PRO A 125 -12.96 2.76 20.55
N ALA A 126 -12.64 3.39 21.68
CA ALA A 126 -11.42 3.09 22.44
C ALA A 126 -11.44 1.72 23.13
N GLU A 127 -12.63 1.19 23.41
CA GLU A 127 -12.85 -0.11 24.05
C GLU A 127 -13.14 -1.23 23.04
N PHE A 128 -13.12 -0.91 21.75
CA PHE A 128 -13.32 -1.89 20.69
C PHE A 128 -12.13 -2.85 20.61
N ASP A 129 -12.41 -4.13 20.34
CA ASP A 129 -11.43 -5.20 20.25
C ASP A 129 -10.81 -5.24 18.84
N PHE A 130 -9.83 -4.37 18.60
CA PHE A 130 -9.09 -4.33 17.33
C PHE A 130 -8.06 -5.45 17.26
N VAL A 131 -7.88 -6.04 16.07
CA VAL A 131 -6.74 -6.94 15.79
C VAL A 131 -5.41 -6.24 16.07
N GLU A 132 -5.29 -4.99 15.61
CA GLU A 132 -4.17 -4.10 15.88
C GLU A 132 -4.72 -2.77 16.37
N LYS A 133 -4.55 -2.49 17.66
CA LYS A 133 -5.18 -1.34 18.31
C LYS A 133 -4.46 -0.04 17.94
N PRO A 134 -5.16 0.95 17.35
CA PRO A 134 -4.59 2.27 17.12
C PRO A 134 -4.29 2.99 18.44
N ASN A 135 -3.47 4.04 18.37
CA ASN A 135 -3.21 4.87 19.54
C ASN A 135 -4.53 5.45 20.09
N SER A 136 -4.76 5.28 21.39
CA SER A 136 -5.98 5.75 22.06
C SER A 136 -6.19 7.26 21.88
N SER A 137 -5.11 8.05 21.79
CA SER A 137 -5.20 9.49 21.55
C SER A 137 -5.83 9.83 20.19
N VAL A 138 -5.57 9.03 19.16
CA VAL A 138 -6.16 9.19 17.82
C VAL A 138 -7.66 8.88 17.88
N LEU A 139 -8.04 7.75 18.49
CA LEU A 139 -9.44 7.34 18.64
C LEU A 139 -10.26 8.36 19.45
N MET A 140 -9.71 8.83 20.57
CA MET A 140 -10.35 9.86 21.41
C MET A 140 -10.52 11.17 20.65
N HIS A 141 -9.51 11.58 19.88
CA HIS A 141 -9.58 12.81 19.10
C HIS A 141 -10.64 12.71 18.00
N SER A 142 -10.68 11.62 17.23
CA SER A 142 -11.73 11.37 16.23
C SER A 142 -13.13 11.42 16.85
N LYS A 143 -13.31 10.79 18.02
CA LYS A 143 -14.59 10.83 18.77
C LYS A 143 -14.95 12.25 19.22
N ALA A 144 -13.99 13.06 19.66
CA ALA A 144 -14.23 14.43 20.07
C ALA A 144 -14.62 15.34 18.89
N LEU A 145 -13.96 15.18 17.73
CA LEU A 145 -14.29 15.91 16.51
C LEU A 145 -15.74 15.69 16.08
N LEU A 146 -16.20 14.44 16.14
CA LEU A 146 -17.56 14.06 15.73
C LEU A 146 -18.66 14.46 16.72
N ARG A 147 -18.30 14.89 17.93
CA ARG A 147 -19.22 15.44 18.93
C ARG A 147 -19.38 16.95 18.82
N HIS A 148 -18.52 17.63 18.07
CA HIS A 148 -18.67 19.05 17.80
C HIS A 148 -19.65 19.24 16.64
N ASP A 149 -20.90 19.53 17.00
CA ASP A 149 -21.90 20.07 16.09
C ASP A 149 -21.41 21.43 15.53
N PHE A 150 -21.65 21.65 14.24
CA PHE A 150 -21.76 23.01 13.68
C PHE A 150 -23.09 23.63 14.08
#